data_AF-A0A9W8TG08-F1
#
_entry.id   AF-A0A9W8TG08-F1
#
_cell.length_a   1.000
_cell.length_b   1.000
_cell.length_c   1.000
_cell.angle_alpha   90.00
_cell.angle_beta   90.00
_cell.angle_gamma   90.00
#
_symmetry.space_group_name_H-M   'P 1'
#
loop_
_entity.id
_entity.type
_entity.pdbx_description
1 polymer ?
#
loop_
_entity_poly.entity_id
_entity_poly.type
_entity_poly.pdbx_seq_one_letter_code
_entity_poly.pdbx_strand_id
1 'polypeptide(L)'
;MRLRITCSTNVLKQAVKAPAATKNTGGDEEQKAPGTVKDKILSYVEQVEQQDVMGSEWEVVGFVEPGAFKGLSDFVGNETKGQGRVEVLDMAVTHED
;
A
#
# COMPACT_ATOMS: atom_id res chain seq x y z
N MET A 1 7.07 -8.11 -6.28
CA MET A 1 8.24 -8.01 -5.40
C MET A 1 7.73 -8.10 -3.99
N ARG A 2 8.52 -8.66 -3.08
CA ARG A 2 8.15 -8.74 -1.67
C ARG A 2 8.57 -7.46 -0.98
N LEU A 3 7.61 -6.71 -0.45
CA LEU A 3 7.84 -5.42 0.20
C LEU A 3 7.43 -5.47 1.67
N ARG A 4 8.11 -4.68 2.49
CA ARG A 4 7.71 -4.30 3.84
C ARG A 4 7.30 -2.83 3.83
N ILE A 5 6.10 -2.53 4.29
CA ILE A 5 5.60 -1.17 4.44
C ILE A 5 5.32 -0.91 5.92
N THR A 6 5.91 0.16 6.44
CA THR A 6 5.72 0.58 7.83
C THR A 6 5.15 2.00 7.84
N CYS A 7 4.14 2.26 8.66
CA CYS A 7 3.51 3.57 8.81
C CYS A 7 3.04 3.79 10.25
N SER A 8 3.07 5.04 10.73
CA SER A 8 2.46 5.36 12.02
C SER A 8 0.94 5.11 12.00
N THR A 9 0.41 4.48 13.05
CA THR A 9 -1.02 4.17 13.21
C THR A 9 -1.92 5.41 13.18
N ASN A 10 -1.38 6.57 13.58
CA ASN A 10 -2.08 7.86 13.54
C ASN A 10 -2.37 8.34 12.11
N VAL A 11 -1.56 7.90 11.12
CA VAL A 11 -1.73 8.27 9.72
C VAL A 11 -2.70 7.34 9.01
N LEU A 12 -2.76 6.07 9.43
CA LEU A 12 -3.56 5.04 8.75
C LEU A 12 -5.04 5.38 8.60
N LYS A 13 -5.63 6.07 9.58
CA LYS A 13 -7.05 6.47 9.58
C LYS A 13 -7.32 7.77 8.83
N GLN A 14 -6.27 8.47 8.38
CA GLN A 14 -6.44 9.71 7.64
C GLN A 14 -7.09 9.40 6.29
N ALA A 15 -8.07 10.21 5.93
CA ALA A 15 -8.70 10.08 4.62
C ALA A 15 -7.72 10.51 3.54
N VAL A 16 -7.58 9.70 2.49
CA VAL A 16 -6.79 10.08 1.33
C VAL A 16 -7.54 11.17 0.58
N LYS A 17 -6.86 12.30 0.33
CA LYS A 17 -7.44 13.32 -0.55
C LYS A 17 -7.30 12.81 -1.97
N ALA A 18 -8.42 12.39 -2.57
CA ALA A 18 -8.42 11.89 -3.94
C ALA A 18 -7.79 12.94 -4.88
N PRO A 19 -6.67 12.64 -5.56
CA PRO A 19 -6.31 13.37 -6.75
C PRO A 19 -7.34 12.98 -7.82
N ALA A 20 -7.96 13.96 -8.46
CA ALA A 20 -8.80 13.69 -9.61
C ALA A 20 -7.97 12.95 -10.68
N ALA A 21 -8.52 11.83 -11.16
CA ALA A 21 -8.10 11.03 -12.31
C ALA A 21 -6.99 9.96 -12.12
N THR A 22 -7.44 8.71 -11.98
CA THR A 22 -7.09 7.68 -12.97
C THR A 22 -8.36 6.88 -13.24
N LYS A 23 -9.04 7.22 -14.34
CA LYS A 23 -9.98 6.30 -14.99
C LYS A 23 -9.11 5.24 -15.67
N ASN A 24 -9.21 3.99 -15.23
CA ASN A 24 -9.02 2.87 -16.14
C ASN A 24 -10.10 1.82 -15.86
N THR A 25 -11.13 1.90 -16.70
CA THR A 25 -11.87 0.81 -17.34
C THR A 25 -12.39 -0.37 -16.49
N GLY A 26 -13.71 -0.32 -16.23
CA GLY A 26 -14.64 -1.39 -16.57
C GLY A 26 -14.70 -2.62 -15.65
N GLY A 27 -15.76 -2.69 -14.85
CA GLY A 27 -16.20 -3.91 -14.17
C GLY A 27 -16.99 -3.60 -12.91
N ASP A 28 -18.30 -3.87 -12.94
CA ASP A 28 -19.19 -3.91 -11.78
C ASP A 28 -18.60 -4.83 -10.71
N GLU A 29 -17.98 -4.25 -9.69
CA GLU A 29 -17.69 -4.87 -8.40
C GLU A 29 -17.45 -3.74 -7.40
N GLU A 30 -18.06 -3.85 -6.24
CA GLU A 30 -18.18 -2.83 -5.20
C GLU A 30 -16.80 -2.40 -4.64
N GLN A 31 -16.05 -1.63 -5.42
CA GLN A 31 -14.81 -0.99 -4.99
C GLN A 31 -15.17 0.11 -4.02
N LYS A 32 -15.20 -0.23 -2.72
CA LYS A 32 -14.96 0.75 -1.66
C LYS A 32 -13.69 1.49 -2.05
N ALA A 33 -13.85 2.71 -2.57
CA ALA A 33 -12.74 3.62 -2.77
C ALA A 33 -11.90 3.58 -1.48
N PRO A 34 -10.58 3.37 -1.57
CA PRO A 34 -9.75 3.28 -0.38
C PRO A 34 -9.88 4.59 0.38
N GLY A 35 -10.72 4.57 1.42
CA GLY A 35 -11.17 5.77 2.10
C GLY A 35 -10.08 6.32 3.00
N THR A 36 -9.09 5.49 3.35
CA THR A 36 -8.00 5.81 4.27
C THR A 36 -6.64 5.49 3.67
N VAL A 37 -5.58 6.05 4.26
CA VAL A 37 -4.18 5.75 3.86
C VAL A 37 -3.91 4.25 3.94
N LYS A 38 -4.44 3.57 4.96
CA LYS A 38 -4.29 2.12 5.10
C LYS A 38 -4.92 1.36 3.94
N ASP A 39 -6.18 1.68 3.62
CA ASP A 39 -6.90 1.00 2.53
C ASP A 39 -6.18 1.22 1.19
N LYS A 40 -5.63 2.42 0.99
CA LYS A 40 -4.91 2.74 -0.23
C LYS A 40 -3.60 1.97 -0.33
N ILE A 41 -2.84 1.84 0.76
CA ILE A 41 -1.63 0.99 0.81
C ILE A 41 -2.00 -0.46 0.49
N LEU A 42 -3.02 -1.00 1.15
CA LEU A 42 -3.46 -2.38 0.94
C LEU A 42 -3.94 -2.63 -0.49
N SER A 43 -4.47 -1.63 -1.19
CA SER A 43 -4.84 -1.75 -2.61
C SER A 43 -3.66 -1.94 -3.58
N TYR A 44 -2.42 -1.71 -3.13
CA TYR A 44 -1.21 -2.01 -3.91
C TYR A 44 -0.62 -3.39 -3.58
N VAL A 45 -1.12 -4.06 -2.55
CA VAL A 45 -0.61 -5.35 -2.08
C VAL A 45 -1.49 -6.47 -2.62
N GLU A 46 -0.95 -7.20 -3.60
CA GLU A 46 -1.62 -8.34 -4.25
C GLU A 46 -1.87 -9.48 -3.27
N GLN A 47 -0.89 -9.74 -2.39
CA GLN A 47 -0.99 -10.78 -1.36
C GLN A 47 -0.33 -10.30 -0.08
N VAL A 48 -1.12 -10.16 0.98
CA VAL A 48 -0.62 -9.88 2.34
C VAL A 48 -0.09 -11.16 2.95
N GLU A 49 1.17 -11.17 3.36
CA GLU A 49 1.78 -12.29 4.10
C GLU A 49 1.69 -12.09 5.61
N GLN A 50 1.96 -10.86 6.06
CA GLN A 50 2.02 -10.52 7.47
C GLN A 50 1.52 -9.10 7.67
N GLN A 51 0.74 -8.88 8.73
CA GLN A 51 0.25 -7.56 9.09
C GLN A 51 0.20 -7.42 10.61
N ASP A 52 1.00 -6.52 11.16
CA ASP A 52 1.15 -6.35 12.60
C ASP A 52 1.03 -4.87 13.02
N VAL A 53 0.74 -4.67 14.30
CA VAL A 53 0.80 -3.36 14.95
C VAL A 53 1.74 -3.47 16.14
N MET A 54 2.84 -2.73 16.11
CA MET A 54 3.80 -2.64 17.21
C MET A 54 3.75 -1.23 17.81
N GLY A 55 3.04 -1.09 18.93
CA GLY A 55 2.85 0.19 19.59
C GLY A 55 2.13 1.21 18.70
N SER A 56 2.87 2.20 18.20
CA SER A 56 2.34 3.27 17.33
C SER A 56 2.68 3.09 15.85
N GLU A 57 3.29 1.95 15.49
CA GLU A 57 3.62 1.61 14.11
C GLU A 57 2.79 0.42 13.64
N TRP A 58 2.32 0.51 12.41
CA TRP A 58 1.72 -0.57 11.68
C TRP A 58 2.67 -1.01 10.59
N GLU A 59 2.76 -2.32 10.43
CA GLU A 59 3.61 -2.95 9.45
C GLU A 59 2.79 -3.93 8.63
N VAL A 60 3.04 -3.94 7.32
CA VAL A 60 2.55 -4.98 6.42
C VAL A 60 3.70 -5.48 5.56
N VAL A 61 3.80 -6.80 5.43
CA VAL A 61 4.66 -7.48 4.47
C VAL A 61 3.78 -8.19 3.46
N GLY A 62 4.09 -8.03 2.18
CA GLY A 62 3.32 -8.67 1.12
C GLY A 62 3.95 -8.53 -0.25
N PHE A 63 3.31 -9.19 -1.21
CA PHE A 63 3.67 -9.11 -2.61
C PHE A 63 2.99 -7.91 -3.25
N VAL A 64 3.79 -7.11 -3.96
CA VAL A 64 3.37 -5.91 -4.70
C VAL A 64 3.88 -6.03 -6.14
N GLU A 65 3.07 -5.68 -7.12
CA GLU A 65 3.53 -5.68 -8.51
C GLU A 65 4.74 -4.76 -8.72
N PRO A 66 5.77 -5.15 -9.49
CA PRO A 66 6.93 -4.30 -9.73
C PRO A 66 6.58 -2.92 -10.30
N GLY A 67 5.59 -2.84 -11.19
CA GLY A 67 5.11 -1.58 -11.78
C GLY A 67 4.40 -0.66 -10.78
N ALA A 68 3.84 -1.21 -9.70
CA ALA A 68 3.15 -0.47 -8.66
C ALA A 68 4.10 0.14 -7.61
N PHE A 69 5.33 -0.38 -7.49
CA PHE A 69 6.30 0.02 -6.45
C PHE A 69 6.52 1.53 -6.38
N LYS A 70 6.76 2.18 -7.53
CA LYS A 70 6.99 3.63 -7.56
C LYS A 70 5.76 4.40 -7.05
N GLY A 71 4.57 4.04 -7.51
CA GLY A 71 3.32 4.68 -7.08
C GLY A 71 3.06 4.50 -5.59
N LEU A 72 3.30 3.30 -5.06
CA LEU A 72 3.19 3.02 -3.63
C LEU A 72 4.20 3.81 -2.81
N SER A 73 5.47 3.84 -3.22
CA SER A 73 6.53 4.56 -2.50
C SER A 73 6.28 6.07 -2.49
N ASP A 74 5.88 6.64 -3.63
CA ASP A 74 5.52 8.07 -3.74
C ASP A 74 4.28 8.39 -2.88
N PHE A 75 3.26 7.52 -2.91
CA PHE A 75 2.05 7.67 -2.09
C PHE A 75 2.35 7.63 -0.59
N VAL A 76 3.11 6.62 -0.13
CA VAL A 76 3.50 6.48 1.28
C VAL A 76 4.31 7.71 1.70
N GLY A 77 5.30 8.14 0.91
CA GLY A 77 6.10 9.33 1.23
C GLY A 77 5.24 10.59 1.39
N ASN A 78 4.29 10.82 0.49
CA ASN A 78 3.45 12.02 0.47
C ASN A 78 2.38 12.02 1.57
N GLU A 79 1.55 10.97 1.64
CA GLU A 79 0.41 10.94 2.57
C GLU A 79 0.85 10.76 4.02
N THR A 80 1.99 10.12 4.26
CA THR A 80 2.56 9.99 5.61
C THR A 80 3.46 11.15 6.00
N LYS A 81 3.66 12.14 5.13
CA LYS A 81 4.60 13.26 5.34
C LYS A 81 6.01 12.75 5.72
N GLY A 82 6.44 11.67 5.08
CA GLY A 82 7.73 11.01 5.34
C GLY A 82 7.78 10.12 6.59
N GLN A 83 6.66 9.89 7.29
CA GLN A 83 6.60 9.01 8.47
C GLN A 83 6.38 7.53 8.12
N GLY A 84 6.23 7.21 6.85
CA GLY A 84 6.12 5.86 6.33
C GLY A 84 7.37 5.44 5.58
N ARG A 85 7.63 4.14 5.57
CA ARG A 85 8.79 3.52 4.93
C ARG A 85 8.34 2.36 4.06
N VAL A 86 8.95 2.23 2.89
CA VAL A 86 8.79 1.07 2.00
C VAL A 86 10.16 0.45 1.80
N GLU A 87 10.31 -0.82 2.15
CA GLU A 87 11.55 -1.58 2.03
C GLU A 87 11.33 -2.78 1.11
N VAL A 88 12.26 -3.03 0.20
CA VAL A 88 12.23 -4.22 -0.64
C VAL A 88 12.88 -5.36 0.13
N LEU A 89 12.13 -6.42 0.41
CA LEU A 89 12.65 -7.62 1.07
C LEU A 89 13.15 -8.64 0.05
N ASP A 90 12.43 -8.81 -1.06
CA ASP A 90 12.83 -9.70 -2.16
C ASP A 90 12.41 -9.10 -3.51
N MET A 91 13.32 -9.13 -4.47
CA MET A 91 13.08 -8.69 -5.84
C MET A 91 12.53 -9.80 -6.74
N ALA A 92 12.69 -11.07 -6.36
CA ALA A 92 12.15 -12.20 -7.10
C ALA A 92 10.65 -12.35 -6.82
N VAL A 93 9.84 -12.21 -7.87
CA VAL A 93 8.44 -12.62 -7.85
C VAL A 93 8.40 -14.00 -8.47
N THR A 94 8.59 -15.03 -7.66
CA THR A 94 8.27 -16.39 -8.11
C THR A 94 6.75 -16.53 -8.03
N HIS A 95 6.06 -16.25 -9.13
CA HIS A 95 4.86 -17.03 -9.43
C HIS A 95 5.41 -18.38 -9.89
N GLU A 96 5.47 -19.34 -8.96
CA GLU A 96 5.64 -20.73 -9.37
C GLU A 96 4.32 -21.15 -10.03
N ASP A 97 4.38 -21.43 -11.33
CA ASP A 97 3.30 -21.96 -12.16
C ASP A 97 2.87 -23.36 -11.68
#